data_AF-A0A2U8WNI7-F1
#
_entry.id   AF-A0A2U8WNI7-F1
#
_cell.length_a   1.000
_cell.length_b   1.000
_cell.length_c   1.000
_cell.angle_alpha   90.00
_cell.angle_beta   90.00
_cell.angle_gamma   90.00
#
_symmetry.space_group_name_H-M   'P 1'
#
loop_
_entity.id
_entity.type
_entity.pdbx_description
1 polymer ?
#
loop_
_entity_poly.entity_id
_entity_poly.type
_entity_poly.pdbx_seq_one_letter_code
_entity_poly.pdbx_strand_id
1 'polypeptide(L)'
;MWRALAFLALLALAAYGAVWLADRPGVVTVTWGGYELATSLAAALVGVMVLAVVLGFVWAFARGILNLPERLTLSSRRRRQERGYNALSRGMVAVGSGDPIAARRLAGEAERLLGPEPLALLLTAQAAQISGDRAGAERAFRRMVDDPETRVLGLRGLFVEARRQDDESTARAYALEASRLAPSVTWANEAVMEGQCADRDWSGALDTVSRRASLGLSDKAAMRRQRAVLLTASALDLEAGDPERALAQAREAVKLAPDLVPAAAVAGRLFARRGDLKRGAKVVEAAWRANPHPDLARVYLDLRTGDSSRDRLARAETLARVSSWHLESRFAIARAALDAREFGRARDVLAPLLADQPTVRAYDLMAEIEEAEHGAQSGKAREWQARAARAPRDPAWCADGLVTDRWAPISPVSGRLDAFVWQTPPDLLGRAHGTAHEGEPAAAPGALNGAAPAPKAGGVTTINTLPSGTVSPAVVPVPVKVPEVVGPGR
;
A
#
# COMPACT_ATOMS: atom_id res chain seq x y z
N MET A 1 -35.79 -33.59 -39.85
CA MET A 1 -36.63 -34.10 -40.96
C MET A 1 -36.05 -35.37 -41.59
N TRP A 2 -34.74 -35.47 -41.87
CA TRP A 2 -34.09 -36.68 -42.41
C TRP A 2 -34.36 -37.98 -41.62
N ARG A 3 -34.33 -37.93 -40.28
CA ARG A 3 -34.61 -39.09 -39.42
C ARG A 3 -36.05 -39.62 -39.54
N ALA A 4 -37.02 -38.75 -39.86
CA ALA A 4 -38.41 -39.13 -40.06
C ALA A 4 -38.66 -39.71 -41.46
N LEU A 5 -38.02 -39.15 -42.49
CA LEU A 5 -38.06 -39.71 -43.86
C LEU A 5 -37.37 -41.08 -43.93
N ALA A 6 -36.23 -41.25 -43.26
CA ALA A 6 -35.54 -42.54 -43.17
C ALA A 6 -36.40 -43.59 -42.44
N PHE A 7 -37.12 -43.20 -41.38
CA PHE A 7 -38.04 -44.09 -40.68
C PHE A 7 -39.24 -44.48 -41.53
N LEU A 8 -39.85 -43.54 -42.27
CA LEU A 8 -40.95 -43.81 -43.19
C LEU A 8 -40.53 -44.73 -44.36
N ALA A 9 -39.35 -44.50 -44.93
CA ALA A 9 -38.80 -45.36 -45.98
C ALA A 9 -38.52 -46.78 -45.47
N LEU A 10 -37.98 -46.90 -44.25
CA LEU A 10 -37.72 -48.20 -43.62
C LEU A 10 -39.02 -48.93 -43.23
N LEU A 11 -40.05 -48.19 -42.80
CA LEU A 11 -41.38 -48.73 -42.52
C LEU A 11 -42.08 -49.22 -43.80
N ALA A 12 -41.98 -48.45 -44.88
CA ALA A 12 -42.51 -48.85 -46.19
C ALA A 12 -41.80 -50.09 -46.75
N LEU A 13 -40.48 -50.17 -46.59
CA LEU A 13 -39.69 -51.33 -46.98
C LEU A 13 -40.04 -52.57 -46.14
N ALA A 14 -40.23 -52.39 -44.82
CA ALA A 14 -40.65 -53.46 -43.92
C ALA A 14 -42.07 -53.95 -44.23
N ALA A 15 -43.01 -53.03 -44.51
CA ALA A 15 -44.37 -53.36 -44.92
C ALA A 15 -44.39 -54.10 -46.27
N TYR A 16 -43.58 -53.67 -47.24
CA TYR A 16 -43.43 -54.34 -48.53
C TYR A 16 -42.85 -55.75 -48.38
N GLY A 17 -41.81 -55.92 -47.55
CA GLY A 17 -41.23 -57.23 -47.24
C GLY A 17 -42.21 -58.17 -46.53
N ALA A 18 -43.05 -57.63 -45.63
CA ALA A 18 -44.08 -58.40 -44.94
C ALA A 18 -45.19 -58.89 -45.89
N VAL A 19 -45.63 -58.05 -46.83
CA VAL A 19 -46.65 -58.41 -47.83
C VAL A 19 -46.09 -59.43 -48.83
N TRP A 20 -44.87 -59.22 -49.35
CA TRP A 20 -44.22 -60.15 -50.28
C TRP A 20 -44.02 -61.55 -49.68
N LEU A 21 -43.76 -61.62 -48.38
CA LEU A 21 -43.60 -62.88 -47.65
C LEU A 21 -44.94 -63.57 -47.36
N ALA A 22 -46.02 -62.80 -47.13
CA ALA A 22 -47.36 -63.34 -46.94
C ALA A 22 -47.90 -64.04 -48.20
N ASP A 23 -47.52 -63.55 -49.38
CA ASP A 23 -47.94 -64.10 -50.68
C ASP A 23 -47.16 -65.37 -51.11
N ARG A 24 -46.14 -65.80 -50.36
CA ARG A 24 -45.35 -67.02 -50.65
C ARG A 24 -45.43 -68.04 -49.50
N PRO A 25 -46.37 -68.99 -49.53
CA PRO A 25 -46.47 -70.02 -48.49
C PRO A 25 -45.28 -70.99 -48.60
N GLY A 26 -44.31 -70.84 -47.69
CA GLY A 26 -43.22 -71.78 -47.46
C GLY A 26 -43.36 -72.46 -46.10
N VAL A 27 -43.05 -73.75 -46.03
CA VAL A 27 -43.02 -74.51 -44.77
C VAL A 27 -41.57 -74.63 -44.32
N VAL A 28 -41.29 -74.26 -43.07
CA VAL A 28 -39.98 -74.45 -42.45
C VAL A 28 -40.11 -75.58 -41.46
N THR A 29 -39.43 -76.69 -41.72
CA THR A 29 -39.35 -77.83 -40.81
C THR A 29 -38.07 -77.71 -39.99
N VAL A 30 -38.21 -77.50 -38.69
CA VAL A 30 -37.08 -77.53 -37.75
C VAL A 30 -37.08 -78.90 -37.11
N THR A 31 -36.04 -79.69 -37.39
CA THR A 31 -35.83 -81.01 -36.79
C THR A 31 -34.86 -80.87 -35.61
N TRP A 32 -35.33 -81.21 -34.41
CA TRP A 32 -34.48 -81.19 -33.22
C TRP A 32 -34.73 -82.45 -32.38
N GLY A 33 -33.72 -83.31 -32.25
CA GLY A 33 -33.80 -84.50 -31.39
C GLY A 33 -34.93 -85.48 -31.72
N GLY A 34 -35.34 -85.59 -32.98
CA GLY A 34 -36.45 -86.46 -33.42
C GLY A 34 -37.84 -85.82 -33.35
N TYR A 35 -37.96 -84.59 -32.86
CA TYR A 35 -39.18 -83.79 -32.97
C TYR A 35 -39.16 -82.93 -34.23
N GLU A 36 -40.18 -83.09 -35.07
CA GLU A 36 -40.40 -82.26 -36.26
C GLU A 36 -41.45 -81.19 -35.94
N LEU A 37 -41.00 -79.94 -35.82
CA LEU A 37 -41.91 -78.79 -35.77
C LEU A 37 -42.04 -78.23 -37.18
N ALA A 38 -43.17 -78.49 -37.83
CA ALA A 38 -43.56 -77.84 -39.07
C ALA A 38 -44.21 -76.49 -38.74
N THR A 39 -43.50 -75.40 -39.00
CA THR A 39 -44.00 -74.03 -38.77
C THR A 39 -44.04 -73.26 -40.09
N SER A 40 -44.99 -72.34 -40.24
CA SER A 40 -45.02 -71.48 -41.43
C SER A 40 -43.79 -70.57 -41.46
N LEU A 41 -43.25 -70.30 -42.66
CA LEU A 41 -42.10 -69.41 -42.85
C LEU A 41 -42.29 -68.04 -42.17
N ALA A 42 -43.52 -67.52 -42.19
CA ALA A 42 -43.90 -66.29 -41.52
C ALA A 42 -43.70 -66.36 -39.98
N ALA A 43 -44.15 -67.44 -39.33
CA ALA A 43 -43.99 -67.59 -37.89
C ALA A 43 -42.53 -67.82 -37.47
N ALA A 44 -41.73 -68.52 -38.28
CA ALA A 44 -40.29 -68.68 -38.03
C ALA A 44 -39.54 -67.34 -38.10
N LEU A 45 -39.83 -66.50 -39.11
CA LEU A 45 -39.21 -65.18 -39.26
C LEU A 45 -39.61 -64.21 -38.14
N VAL A 46 -40.88 -64.24 -37.71
CA VAL A 46 -41.33 -63.48 -36.54
C VAL A 46 -40.59 -63.94 -35.28
N GLY A 47 -40.40 -65.25 -35.09
CA GLY A 47 -39.62 -65.79 -33.97
C GLY A 47 -38.17 -65.30 -33.97
N VAL A 48 -37.50 -65.32 -35.12
CA VAL A 48 -36.12 -64.80 -35.26
C VAL A 48 -36.06 -63.29 -35.00
N MET A 49 -37.04 -62.53 -35.48
CA MET A 49 -37.10 -61.08 -35.25
C MET A 49 -37.30 -60.77 -33.75
N VAL A 50 -38.20 -61.48 -33.07
CA VAL A 50 -38.40 -61.35 -31.62
C VAL A 50 -37.11 -61.69 -30.88
N LEU A 51 -36.44 -62.78 -31.24
CA LEU A 51 -35.17 -63.18 -30.64
C LEU A 51 -34.08 -62.11 -30.82
N ALA A 52 -33.97 -61.52 -32.02
CA ALA A 52 -33.02 -60.45 -32.30
C ALA A 52 -33.32 -59.18 -31.47
N VAL A 53 -34.60 -58.82 -31.29
CA VAL A 53 -35.02 -57.71 -30.42
C VAL A 53 -34.66 -57.99 -28.96
N VAL A 54 -34.92 -59.21 -28.47
CA VAL A 54 -34.58 -59.62 -27.10
C VAL A 54 -33.07 -59.59 -26.88
N LEU A 55 -32.27 -60.16 -27.79
CA LEU A 55 -30.81 -60.12 -27.73
C LEU A 55 -30.28 -58.69 -27.78
N GLY A 56 -30.85 -57.84 -28.64
CA GLY A 56 -30.52 -56.41 -28.70
C GLY A 56 -30.84 -55.68 -27.39
N PHE A 57 -31.97 -56.00 -26.77
CA PHE A 57 -32.37 -55.44 -25.47
C PHE A 57 -31.42 -55.90 -24.35
N VAL A 58 -31.10 -57.19 -24.28
CA VAL A 58 -30.15 -57.75 -23.30
C VAL A 58 -28.76 -57.12 -23.47
N TRP A 59 -28.28 -56.96 -24.70
CA TRP A 59 -27.00 -56.32 -25.00
C TRP A 59 -27.00 -54.83 -24.62
N ALA A 60 -28.06 -54.10 -24.94
CA ALA A 60 -28.21 -52.70 -24.57
C ALA A 60 -28.27 -52.52 -23.04
N PHE A 61 -28.97 -53.41 -22.35
CA PHE A 61 -29.05 -53.44 -20.89
C PHE A 61 -27.70 -53.75 -20.24
N ALA A 62 -27.00 -54.77 -20.71
CA ALA A 62 -25.65 -55.12 -20.26
C ALA A 62 -24.66 -53.97 -20.48
N ARG A 63 -24.66 -53.36 -21.67
CA ARG A 63 -23.82 -52.21 -22.00
C ARG A 63 -24.19 -50.95 -21.19
N GLY A 64 -25.47 -50.77 -20.87
CA GLY A 64 -25.95 -49.70 -20.00
C GLY A 64 -25.44 -49.83 -18.57
N ILE A 65 -25.45 -51.05 -18.01
CA ILE A 65 -24.94 -51.34 -16.66
C ILE A 65 -23.41 -51.21 -16.60
N LEU A 66 -22.69 -51.72 -17.61
CA LEU A 66 -21.23 -51.64 -17.65
C LEU A 66 -20.70 -50.22 -17.88
N ASN A 67 -21.44 -49.35 -18.59
CA ASN A 67 -21.05 -47.95 -18.83
C ASN A 67 -21.64 -46.96 -17.80
N LEU A 68 -22.48 -47.43 -16.87
CA LEU A 68 -23.06 -46.61 -15.79
C LEU A 68 -21.99 -46.02 -14.84
N PRO A 69 -20.92 -46.75 -14.47
CA PRO A 69 -19.88 -46.24 -13.56
C PRO A 69 -19.19 -44.99 -14.12
N GLU A 70 -18.81 -44.99 -15.41
CA GLU A 70 -18.09 -43.86 -16.03
C GLU A 70 -18.94 -42.58 -16.15
N ARG A 71 -20.26 -42.71 -16.34
CA ARG A 71 -21.18 -41.55 -16.43
C ARG A 71 -21.47 -40.94 -15.05
N LEU A 72 -21.50 -41.76 -14.01
CA LEU A 72 -21.72 -41.31 -12.63
C LEU A 72 -20.47 -40.63 -12.03
N THR A 73 -19.26 -41.10 -12.37
CA THR A 73 -18.01 -40.51 -11.85
C THR A 73 -17.78 -39.08 -12.35
N LEU A 74 -18.08 -38.79 -13.62
CA LEU A 74 -17.94 -37.44 -14.19
C LEU A 74 -18.94 -36.44 -13.59
N SER A 75 -20.20 -36.84 -13.40
CA SER A 75 -21.22 -35.96 -12.80
C SER A 75 -20.98 -35.71 -11.30
N SER A 76 -20.46 -36.70 -10.57
CA SER A 76 -20.08 -36.55 -9.16
C SER A 76 -18.91 -35.60 -8.98
N ARG A 77 -17.88 -35.68 -9.84
CA ARG A 77 -16.72 -34.76 -9.81
C ARG A 77 -17.16 -33.31 -10.02
N ARG A 78 -18.07 -33.07 -10.98
CA ARG A 78 -18.65 -31.74 -11.23
C ARG A 78 -19.42 -31.20 -10.03
N ARG A 79 -20.29 -32.01 -9.41
CA ARG A 79 -21.02 -31.63 -8.19
C ARG A 79 -20.09 -31.35 -7.01
N ARG A 80 -19.00 -32.11 -6.86
CA ARG A 80 -17.99 -31.90 -5.82
C ARG A 80 -17.27 -30.57 -6.02
N GLN A 81 -16.88 -30.24 -7.25
CA GLN A 81 -16.29 -28.94 -7.59
C GLN A 81 -17.26 -27.78 -7.37
N GLU A 82 -18.52 -27.89 -7.81
CA GLU A 82 -19.55 -26.85 -7.60
C GLU A 82 -19.78 -26.57 -6.11
N ARG A 83 -19.80 -27.60 -5.27
CA ARG A 83 -19.88 -27.44 -3.81
C ARG A 83 -18.61 -26.82 -3.24
N GLY A 84 -17.44 -27.23 -3.73
CA GLY A 84 -16.15 -26.67 -3.32
C GLY A 84 -16.04 -25.17 -3.62
N TYR A 85 -16.40 -24.73 -4.83
CA TYR A 85 -16.41 -23.32 -5.20
C TYR A 85 -17.48 -22.51 -4.45
N ASN A 86 -18.64 -23.11 -4.13
CA ASN A 86 -19.62 -22.46 -3.25
C ASN A 86 -19.12 -22.31 -1.81
N ALA A 87 -18.42 -23.31 -1.27
CA ALA A 87 -17.78 -23.21 0.04
C ALA A 87 -16.69 -22.14 0.04
N LEU A 88 -15.87 -22.08 -1.03
CA LEU A 88 -14.85 -21.07 -1.24
C LEU A 88 -15.45 -19.65 -1.28
N SER A 89 -16.49 -19.42 -2.09
CA SER A 89 -17.10 -18.09 -2.24
C SER A 89 -17.72 -17.60 -0.92
N ARG A 90 -18.48 -18.46 -0.24
CA ARG A 90 -19.05 -18.14 1.08
C ARG A 90 -17.96 -17.96 2.14
N GLY A 91 -16.88 -18.74 2.06
CA GLY A 91 -15.74 -18.63 2.96
C GLY A 91 -15.04 -17.28 2.81
N MET A 92 -14.83 -16.81 1.58
CA MET A 92 -14.26 -15.48 1.33
C MET A 92 -15.15 -14.36 1.86
N VAL A 93 -16.48 -14.49 1.76
CA VAL A 93 -17.43 -13.54 2.37
C VAL A 93 -17.36 -13.59 3.89
N ALA A 94 -17.23 -14.77 4.50
CA ALA A 94 -17.06 -14.93 5.94
C ALA A 94 -15.75 -14.28 6.43
N VAL A 95 -14.65 -14.43 5.67
CA VAL A 95 -13.39 -13.73 5.97
C VAL A 95 -13.56 -12.22 5.88
N GLY A 96 -14.17 -11.71 4.80
CA GLY A 96 -14.38 -10.28 4.61
C GLY A 96 -15.34 -9.64 5.62
N SER A 97 -16.28 -10.43 6.17
CA SER A 97 -17.20 -9.98 7.23
C SER A 97 -16.66 -10.19 8.65
N GLY A 98 -15.48 -10.82 8.80
CA GLY A 98 -14.86 -11.06 10.10
C GLY A 98 -15.53 -12.15 10.94
N ASP A 99 -16.19 -13.15 10.32
CA ASP A 99 -16.71 -14.34 11.01
C ASP A 99 -15.66 -15.48 10.97
N PRO A 100 -14.82 -15.63 12.01
CA PRO A 100 -13.74 -16.62 12.02
C PRO A 100 -14.26 -18.06 12.06
N ILE A 101 -15.41 -18.31 12.69
CA ILE A 101 -15.97 -19.65 12.85
C ILE A 101 -16.50 -20.16 11.51
N ALA A 102 -17.32 -19.34 10.84
CA ALA A 102 -17.84 -19.69 9.52
C ALA A 102 -16.70 -19.81 8.49
N ALA A 103 -15.74 -18.88 8.51
CA ALA A 103 -14.58 -18.92 7.62
C ALA A 103 -13.77 -20.21 7.79
N ARG A 104 -13.45 -20.62 9.02
CA ARG A 104 -12.69 -21.86 9.28
C ARG A 104 -13.43 -23.11 8.83
N ARG A 105 -14.74 -23.18 9.09
CA ARG A 105 -15.57 -24.32 8.64
C ARG A 105 -15.61 -24.42 7.12
N LEU A 106 -15.87 -23.30 6.45
CA LEU A 106 -15.97 -23.23 4.98
C LEU A 106 -14.63 -23.44 4.29
N ALA A 107 -13.52 -22.99 4.90
CA ALA A 107 -12.17 -23.27 4.44
C ALA A 107 -11.86 -24.78 4.47
N GLY A 108 -12.16 -25.46 5.58
CA GLY A 108 -11.98 -26.90 5.68
C GLY A 108 -12.86 -27.70 4.72
N GLU A 109 -14.08 -27.23 4.45
CA GLU A 109 -14.96 -27.82 3.44
C GLU A 109 -14.42 -27.62 2.02
N ALA A 110 -13.93 -26.42 1.69
CA ALA A 110 -13.30 -26.12 0.41
C ALA A 110 -12.03 -26.97 0.18
N GLU A 111 -11.13 -27.07 1.17
CA GLU A 111 -9.91 -27.89 1.11
C GLU A 111 -10.24 -29.37 0.90
N ARG A 112 -11.26 -29.91 1.58
CA ARG A 112 -11.70 -31.31 1.38
C ARG A 112 -12.33 -31.55 0.01
N LEU A 113 -13.05 -30.58 -0.55
CA LEU A 113 -13.80 -30.74 -1.80
C LEU A 113 -12.94 -30.48 -3.04
N LEU A 114 -12.11 -29.43 -3.00
CA LEU A 114 -11.27 -28.98 -4.11
C LEU A 114 -9.87 -29.59 -4.07
N GLY A 115 -9.37 -29.96 -2.90
CA GLY A 115 -7.99 -30.45 -2.73
C GLY A 115 -6.99 -29.29 -2.56
N PRO A 116 -5.70 -29.50 -2.90
CA PRO A 116 -4.64 -28.51 -2.76
C PRO A 116 -4.69 -27.43 -3.86
N GLU A 117 -5.87 -26.86 -4.09
CA GLU A 117 -6.03 -25.75 -5.03
C GLU A 117 -5.53 -24.44 -4.40
N PRO A 118 -4.80 -23.58 -5.14
CA PRO A 118 -4.28 -22.28 -4.69
C PRO A 118 -5.25 -21.43 -3.86
N LEU A 119 -6.49 -21.32 -4.33
CA LEU A 119 -7.52 -20.49 -3.70
C LEU A 119 -8.04 -21.10 -2.39
N ALA A 120 -8.11 -22.44 -2.30
CA ALA A 120 -8.51 -23.11 -1.07
C ALA A 120 -7.44 -22.94 0.02
N LEU A 121 -6.16 -23.07 -0.34
CA LEU A 121 -5.05 -22.81 0.59
C LEU A 121 -5.03 -21.35 1.08
N LEU A 122 -5.27 -20.39 0.20
CA LEU A 122 -5.38 -18.97 0.58
C LEU A 122 -6.54 -18.74 1.56
N LEU A 123 -7.73 -19.31 1.29
CA LEU A 123 -8.87 -19.20 2.20
C LEU A 123 -8.55 -19.82 3.57
N THR A 124 -7.89 -20.98 3.60
CA THR A 124 -7.44 -21.61 4.85
C THR A 124 -6.47 -20.72 5.62
N ALA A 125 -5.50 -20.10 4.94
CA ALA A 125 -4.55 -19.17 5.55
C ALA A 125 -5.25 -17.93 6.12
N GLN A 126 -6.17 -17.32 5.35
CA GLN A 126 -6.94 -16.15 5.78
C GLN A 126 -7.87 -16.47 6.95
N ALA A 127 -8.57 -17.61 6.91
CA ALA A 127 -9.41 -18.08 8.00
C ALA A 127 -8.60 -18.29 9.30
N ALA A 128 -7.39 -18.83 9.18
CA ALA A 128 -6.48 -18.98 10.31
C ALA A 128 -6.01 -17.62 10.86
N GLN A 129 -5.69 -16.65 9.99
CA GLN A 129 -5.29 -15.30 10.40
C GLN A 129 -6.38 -14.57 11.19
N ILE A 130 -7.63 -14.57 10.72
CA ILE A 130 -8.75 -13.91 11.42
C ILE A 130 -9.16 -14.64 12.70
N SER A 131 -8.91 -15.96 12.77
CA SER A 131 -9.17 -16.77 13.97
C SER A 131 -8.06 -16.65 15.01
N GLY A 132 -6.95 -15.95 14.71
CA GLY A 132 -5.77 -15.87 15.56
C GLY A 132 -4.92 -17.15 15.62
N ASP A 133 -5.19 -18.14 14.75
CA ASP A 133 -4.42 -19.38 14.65
C ASP A 133 -3.15 -19.14 13.81
N ARG A 134 -2.12 -18.57 14.46
CA ARG A 134 -0.84 -18.22 13.80
C ARG A 134 -0.14 -19.45 13.21
N ALA A 135 -0.07 -20.54 13.98
CA ALA A 135 0.56 -21.78 13.53
C ALA A 135 -0.20 -22.43 12.35
N GLY A 136 -1.54 -22.28 12.31
CA GLY A 136 -2.36 -22.64 11.16
C GLY A 136 -2.02 -21.79 9.93
N ALA A 137 -1.96 -20.47 10.08
CA ALA A 137 -1.67 -19.54 8.99
C ALA A 137 -0.28 -19.78 8.39
N GLU A 138 0.74 -19.91 9.24
CA GLU A 138 2.12 -20.16 8.81
C GLU A 138 2.24 -21.48 8.03
N ARG A 139 1.62 -22.56 8.50
CA ARG A 139 1.61 -23.84 7.77
C ARG A 139 0.91 -23.72 6.41
N ALA A 140 -0.20 -22.99 6.35
CA ALA A 140 -0.91 -22.78 5.09
C ALA A 140 -0.07 -21.97 4.09
N PHE A 141 0.57 -20.88 4.53
CA PHE A 141 1.46 -20.09 3.67
C PHE A 141 2.72 -20.85 3.26
N ARG A 142 3.32 -21.68 4.12
CA ARG A 142 4.45 -22.53 3.76
C ARG A 142 4.08 -23.50 2.63
N ARG A 143 2.92 -24.16 2.71
CA ARG A 143 2.43 -25.01 1.59
C ARG A 143 2.24 -24.21 0.30
N MET A 144 1.85 -22.94 0.39
CA MET A 144 1.72 -22.06 -0.77
C MET A 144 3.09 -21.67 -1.37
N VAL A 145 4.17 -21.68 -0.59
CA VAL A 145 5.54 -21.43 -1.09
C VAL A 145 6.04 -22.59 -1.96
N ASP A 146 5.62 -23.82 -1.64
CA ASP A 146 6.02 -25.03 -2.37
C ASP A 146 5.52 -25.02 -3.83
N ASP A 147 4.35 -24.44 -4.09
CA ASP A 147 3.76 -24.33 -5.44
C ASP A 147 4.23 -23.04 -6.16
N PRO A 148 4.79 -23.13 -7.39
CA PRO A 148 5.20 -21.97 -8.18
C PRO A 148 4.12 -20.90 -8.39
N GLU A 149 2.85 -21.28 -8.54
CA GLU A 149 1.76 -20.34 -8.81
C GLU A 149 1.41 -19.48 -7.58
N THR A 150 1.51 -20.06 -6.38
CA THR A 150 1.19 -19.37 -5.12
C THR A 150 2.41 -18.86 -4.38
N ARG A 151 3.63 -19.15 -4.85
CA ARG A 151 4.85 -18.91 -4.09
C ARG A 151 4.99 -17.49 -3.57
N VAL A 152 4.80 -16.51 -4.44
CA VAL A 152 4.91 -15.08 -4.09
C VAL A 152 3.84 -14.66 -3.08
N LEU A 153 2.65 -15.24 -3.16
CA LEU A 153 1.56 -14.96 -2.22
C LEU A 153 1.82 -15.61 -0.86
N GLY A 154 2.35 -16.84 -0.85
CA GLY A 154 2.82 -17.52 0.36
C GLY A 154 3.90 -16.70 1.07
N LEU A 155 4.91 -16.23 0.34
CA LEU A 155 5.97 -15.35 0.87
C LEU A 155 5.41 -14.05 1.44
N ARG A 156 4.41 -13.44 0.80
CA ARG A 156 3.73 -12.25 1.35
C ARG A 156 3.06 -12.54 2.69
N GLY A 157 2.37 -13.68 2.79
CA GLY A 157 1.72 -14.10 4.02
C GLY A 157 2.71 -14.31 5.16
N LEU A 158 3.81 -15.02 4.87
CA LEU A 158 4.90 -15.25 5.83
C LEU A 158 5.62 -13.95 6.23
N PHE A 159 5.82 -13.02 5.29
CA PHE A 159 6.36 -11.68 5.57
C PHE A 159 5.51 -10.91 6.59
N VAL A 160 4.19 -10.88 6.38
CA VAL A 160 3.27 -10.19 7.30
C VAL A 160 3.27 -10.87 8.68
N GLU A 161 3.32 -12.20 8.71
CA GLU A 161 3.36 -12.95 9.98
C GLU A 161 4.69 -12.73 10.73
N ALA A 162 5.83 -12.69 10.03
CA ALA A 162 7.12 -12.38 10.61
C ALA A 162 7.18 -10.94 11.18
N ARG A 163 6.64 -9.94 10.45
CA ARG A 163 6.53 -8.56 10.98
C ARG A 163 5.64 -8.47 12.22
N ARG A 164 4.57 -9.26 12.30
CA ARG A 164 3.70 -9.33 13.50
C ARG A 164 4.39 -9.94 14.71
N GLN A 165 5.48 -10.67 14.50
CA GLN A 165 6.30 -11.28 15.54
C GLN A 165 7.55 -10.44 15.87
N ASP A 166 7.67 -9.24 15.28
CA ASP A 166 8.86 -8.40 15.35
C ASP A 166 10.14 -9.11 14.85
N ASP A 167 10.00 -10.18 14.05
CA ASP A 167 11.12 -10.87 13.41
C ASP A 167 11.42 -10.25 12.03
N GLU A 168 12.06 -9.08 12.10
CA GLU A 168 12.46 -8.30 10.95
C GLU A 168 13.48 -9.06 10.07
N SER A 169 14.30 -9.93 10.67
CA SER A 169 15.33 -10.68 9.95
C SER A 169 14.72 -11.68 8.97
N THR A 170 13.72 -12.43 9.43
CA THR A 170 12.97 -13.39 8.62
C THR A 170 12.06 -12.68 7.63
N ALA A 171 11.42 -11.58 8.04
CA ALA A 171 10.60 -10.76 7.14
C ALA A 171 11.43 -10.28 5.94
N ARG A 172 12.63 -9.75 6.16
CA ARG A 172 13.54 -9.33 5.09
C ARG A 172 13.94 -10.46 4.16
N ALA A 173 14.19 -11.66 4.70
CA ALA A 173 14.50 -12.83 3.88
C ALA A 173 13.36 -13.17 2.91
N TYR A 174 12.10 -13.18 3.39
CA TYR A 174 10.93 -13.43 2.55
C TYR A 174 10.70 -12.33 1.50
N ALA A 175 10.88 -11.07 1.87
CA ALA A 175 10.77 -9.95 0.93
C ALA A 175 11.83 -10.03 -0.18
N LEU A 176 13.08 -10.36 0.18
CA LEU A 176 14.18 -10.53 -0.75
C LEU A 176 13.94 -11.69 -1.72
N GLU A 177 13.46 -12.82 -1.21
CA GLU A 177 13.08 -13.97 -2.04
C GLU A 177 11.95 -13.62 -3.01
N ALA A 178 10.90 -12.94 -2.52
CA ALA A 178 9.78 -12.51 -3.35
C ALA A 178 10.21 -11.51 -4.44
N SER A 179 11.09 -10.56 -4.13
CA SER A 179 11.63 -9.61 -5.11
C SER A 179 12.47 -10.30 -6.20
N ARG A 180 13.21 -11.36 -5.84
CA ARG A 180 13.97 -12.17 -6.83
C ARG A 180 13.06 -12.98 -7.76
N LEU A 181 11.98 -13.56 -7.22
CA LEU A 181 11.04 -14.39 -7.98
C LEU A 181 10.11 -13.56 -8.87
N ALA A 182 9.58 -12.46 -8.34
CA ALA A 182 8.64 -11.59 -9.05
C ALA A 182 9.04 -10.12 -8.87
N PRO A 183 10.01 -9.62 -9.66
CA PRO A 183 10.52 -8.26 -9.54
C PRO A 183 9.47 -7.17 -9.75
N SER A 184 8.34 -7.45 -10.41
CA SER A 184 7.24 -6.50 -10.64
C SER A 184 6.38 -6.24 -9.41
N VAL A 185 6.52 -7.03 -8.35
CA VAL A 185 5.65 -6.98 -7.17
C VAL A 185 6.09 -5.85 -6.24
N THR A 186 5.20 -4.87 -6.05
CA THR A 186 5.52 -3.62 -5.34
C THR A 186 5.86 -3.83 -3.87
N TRP A 187 5.03 -4.59 -3.12
CA TRP A 187 5.22 -4.79 -1.68
C TRP A 187 6.59 -5.39 -1.34
N ALA A 188 7.10 -6.31 -2.16
CA ALA A 188 8.39 -6.96 -1.94
C ALA A 188 9.54 -5.97 -2.15
N ASN A 189 9.47 -5.16 -3.21
CA ASN A 189 10.47 -4.12 -3.47
C ASN A 189 10.45 -3.01 -2.43
N GLU A 190 9.27 -2.63 -1.93
CA GLU A 190 9.12 -1.65 -0.85
C GLU A 190 9.72 -2.18 0.46
N ALA A 191 9.42 -3.42 0.82
CA ALA A 191 9.99 -4.05 2.02
C ALA A 191 11.51 -4.23 1.94
N VAL A 192 12.06 -4.61 0.78
CA VAL A 192 13.51 -4.67 0.57
C VAL A 192 14.14 -3.27 0.71
N MET A 193 13.51 -2.25 0.13
CA MET A 193 13.98 -0.87 0.24
C MET A 193 13.93 -0.36 1.69
N GLU A 194 12.84 -0.65 2.41
CA GLU A 194 12.65 -0.33 3.83
C GLU A 194 13.80 -0.94 4.66
N GLY A 195 14.09 -2.23 4.47
CA GLY A 195 15.19 -2.92 5.15
C GLY A 195 16.57 -2.35 4.83
N GLN A 196 16.87 -2.11 3.55
CA GLN A 196 18.16 -1.52 3.11
C GLN A 196 18.35 -0.11 3.69
N CYS A 197 17.28 0.68 3.70
CA CYS A 197 17.26 2.02 4.28
C CYS A 197 17.47 1.99 5.80
N ALA A 198 16.81 1.06 6.51
CA ALA A 198 16.98 0.88 7.94
C ALA A 198 18.41 0.49 8.32
N ASP A 199 19.06 -0.37 7.52
CA ASP A 199 20.44 -0.82 7.72
C ASP A 199 21.49 0.21 7.23
N ARG A 200 21.04 1.33 6.64
CA ARG A 200 21.88 2.32 5.96
C ARG A 200 22.74 1.73 4.84
N ASP A 201 22.29 0.65 4.21
CA ASP A 201 22.88 0.11 2.99
C ASP A 201 22.43 0.94 1.77
N TRP A 202 22.97 2.15 1.67
CA TRP A 202 22.65 3.09 0.59
C TRP A 202 23.07 2.55 -0.78
N SER A 203 24.15 1.77 -0.84
CA SER A 203 24.60 1.10 -2.07
C SER A 203 23.56 0.10 -2.59
N GLY A 204 23.11 -0.82 -1.72
CA GLY A 204 22.09 -1.80 -2.06
C GLY A 204 20.78 -1.14 -2.46
N ALA A 205 20.38 -0.07 -1.76
CA ALA A 205 19.20 0.72 -2.11
C ALA A 205 19.30 1.35 -3.51
N LEU A 206 20.46 1.92 -3.86
CA LEU A 206 20.70 2.50 -5.20
C LEU A 206 20.66 1.44 -6.31
N ASP A 207 21.18 0.25 -6.05
CA ASP A 207 21.11 -0.88 -6.98
C ASP A 207 19.66 -1.36 -7.18
N THR A 208 18.88 -1.40 -6.10
CA THR A 208 17.44 -1.73 -6.16
C THR A 208 16.67 -0.71 -7.00
N VAL A 209 16.91 0.60 -6.82
CA VAL A 209 16.31 1.64 -7.66
C VAL A 209 16.73 1.46 -9.12
N SER A 210 18.01 1.20 -9.39
CA SER A 210 18.52 1.02 -10.76
C SER A 210 17.93 -0.20 -11.46
N ARG A 211 17.76 -1.32 -10.75
CA ARG A 211 17.08 -2.53 -11.26
C ARG A 211 15.62 -2.28 -11.57
N ARG A 212 14.91 -1.55 -10.70
CA ARG A 212 13.51 -1.16 -10.97
C ARG A 212 13.40 -0.26 -12.20
N ALA A 213 14.43 0.54 -12.48
CA ALA A 213 14.53 1.40 -13.66
C ALA A 213 14.54 0.60 -14.94
N SER A 214 15.42 -0.40 -15.00
CA SER A 214 15.59 -1.22 -16.20
C SER A 214 14.35 -2.07 -16.49
N LEU A 215 13.56 -2.38 -15.47
CA LEU A 215 12.28 -3.10 -15.60
C LEU A 215 11.08 -2.18 -15.90
N GLY A 216 11.26 -0.86 -15.92
CA GLY A 216 10.18 0.09 -16.21
C GLY A 216 9.08 0.14 -15.15
N LEU A 217 9.38 -0.24 -13.90
CA LEU A 217 8.39 -0.38 -12.82
C LEU A 217 8.07 0.92 -12.08
N SER A 218 8.65 2.06 -12.49
CA SER A 218 8.49 3.34 -11.80
C SER A 218 8.69 4.51 -12.77
N ASP A 219 8.06 5.65 -12.47
CA ASP A 219 8.19 6.85 -13.27
C ASP A 219 9.62 7.42 -13.22
N LYS A 220 10.12 7.91 -14.36
CA LYS A 220 11.49 8.43 -14.48
C LYS A 220 11.77 9.60 -13.54
N ALA A 221 10.79 10.45 -13.25
CA ALA A 221 10.98 11.55 -12.31
C ALA A 221 11.01 11.05 -10.85
N ALA A 222 10.07 10.18 -10.48
CA ALA A 222 10.04 9.54 -9.16
C ALA A 222 11.36 8.81 -8.86
N MET A 223 11.91 8.11 -9.85
CA MET A 223 13.17 7.40 -9.74
C MET A 223 14.39 8.31 -9.56
N ARG A 224 14.46 9.40 -10.34
CA ARG A 224 15.53 10.40 -10.16
C ARG A 224 15.49 11.00 -8.77
N ARG A 225 14.29 11.27 -8.25
CA ARG A 225 14.09 11.80 -6.91
C ARG A 225 14.50 10.79 -5.82
N GLN A 226 14.06 9.54 -5.90
CA GLN A 226 14.50 8.48 -4.98
C GLN A 226 16.03 8.33 -4.96
N ARG A 227 16.66 8.31 -6.14
CA ARG A 227 18.12 8.26 -6.26
C ARG A 227 18.79 9.48 -5.62
N ALA A 228 18.25 10.67 -5.81
CA ALA A 228 18.77 11.89 -5.18
C ALA A 228 18.68 11.85 -3.65
N VAL A 229 17.57 11.33 -3.10
CA VAL A 229 17.37 11.18 -1.65
C VAL A 229 18.36 10.17 -1.07
N LEU A 230 18.55 9.01 -1.71
CA LEU A 230 19.53 8.01 -1.28
C LEU A 230 20.96 8.52 -1.33
N LEU A 231 21.34 9.25 -2.40
CA LEU A 231 22.65 9.88 -2.49
C LEU A 231 22.85 10.97 -1.42
N THR A 232 21.81 11.71 -1.09
CA THR A 232 21.85 12.71 -0.01
C THR A 232 22.00 12.06 1.36
N ALA A 233 21.28 10.96 1.60
CA ALA A 233 21.40 10.15 2.82
C ALA A 233 22.83 9.62 2.98
N SER A 234 23.38 9.02 1.92
CA SER A 234 24.75 8.52 1.91
C SER A 234 25.78 9.64 2.12
N ALA A 235 25.56 10.82 1.53
CA ALA A 235 26.44 11.96 1.72
C ALA A 235 26.42 12.50 3.15
N LEU A 236 25.26 12.48 3.83
CA LEU A 236 25.15 12.86 5.25
C LEU A 236 25.97 11.91 6.15
N ASP A 237 25.88 10.60 5.93
CA ASP A 237 26.65 9.61 6.70
C ASP A 237 28.16 9.70 6.43
N LEU A 238 28.54 10.00 5.18
CA LEU A 238 29.95 10.14 4.79
C LEU A 238 30.57 11.50 5.15
N GLU A 239 29.77 12.53 5.50
CA GLU A 239 30.25 13.91 5.71
C GLU A 239 31.37 14.03 6.76
N ALA A 240 31.40 13.15 7.77
CA ALA A 240 32.42 13.13 8.81
C ALA A 240 33.64 12.26 8.48
N GLY A 241 33.47 11.20 7.67
CA GLY A 241 34.51 10.20 7.39
C GLY A 241 35.20 10.36 6.04
N ASP A 242 34.42 10.57 4.98
CA ASP A 242 34.91 10.72 3.61
C ASP A 242 34.20 11.89 2.90
N PRO A 243 34.66 13.14 3.16
CA PRO A 243 34.00 14.33 2.64
C PRO A 243 34.11 14.48 1.12
N GLU A 244 35.11 13.88 0.47
CA GLU A 244 35.25 13.94 -0.99
C GLU A 244 34.21 13.04 -1.69
N ARG A 245 34.01 11.81 -1.20
CA ARG A 245 32.92 10.94 -1.69
C ARG A 245 31.55 11.54 -1.36
N ALA A 246 31.37 12.06 -0.15
CA ALA A 246 30.13 12.75 0.23
C ALA A 246 29.83 13.92 -0.72
N LEU A 247 30.84 14.71 -1.10
CA LEU A 247 30.66 15.84 -2.01
C LEU A 247 30.30 15.37 -3.42
N ALA A 248 30.92 14.30 -3.91
CA ALA A 248 30.57 13.72 -5.21
C ALA A 248 29.10 13.28 -5.25
N GLN A 249 28.64 12.56 -4.23
CA GLN A 249 27.26 12.09 -4.12
C GLN A 249 26.27 13.24 -3.95
N ALA A 250 26.54 14.21 -3.08
CA ALA A 250 25.68 15.38 -2.89
C ALA A 250 25.55 16.22 -4.17
N ARG A 251 26.64 16.38 -4.94
CA ARG A 251 26.60 17.06 -6.24
C ARG A 251 25.75 16.31 -7.26
N GLU A 252 25.82 14.99 -7.27
CA GLU A 252 24.96 14.18 -8.14
C GLU A 252 23.50 14.28 -7.71
N ALA A 253 23.21 14.22 -6.41
CA ALA A 253 21.86 14.41 -5.88
C ALA A 253 21.24 15.75 -6.30
N VAL A 254 21.98 16.87 -6.18
CA VAL A 254 21.53 18.20 -6.63
C VAL A 254 21.24 18.25 -8.13
N LYS A 255 22.00 17.52 -8.96
CA LYS A 255 21.71 17.44 -10.41
C LYS A 255 20.44 16.64 -10.70
N LEU A 256 20.17 15.59 -9.92
CA LEU A 256 19.02 14.71 -10.10
C LEU A 256 17.72 15.34 -9.59
N ALA A 257 17.77 16.04 -8.45
CA ALA A 257 16.65 16.73 -7.82
C ALA A 257 17.10 18.13 -7.32
N PRO A 258 17.06 19.15 -8.19
CA PRO A 258 17.46 20.53 -7.83
C PRO A 258 16.57 21.18 -6.77
N ASP A 259 15.35 20.69 -6.60
CA ASP A 259 14.36 21.11 -5.60
C ASP A 259 14.57 20.46 -4.22
N LEU A 260 15.43 19.44 -4.12
CA LEU A 260 15.74 18.77 -2.86
C LEU A 260 16.70 19.60 -2.01
N VAL A 261 16.14 20.45 -1.15
CA VAL A 261 16.86 21.35 -0.26
C VAL A 261 17.99 20.67 0.54
N PRO A 262 17.78 19.49 1.19
CA PRO A 262 18.83 18.82 1.96
C PRO A 262 20.08 18.49 1.12
N ALA A 263 19.92 18.13 -0.16
CA ALA A 263 21.03 17.82 -1.05
C ALA A 263 21.92 19.05 -1.28
N ALA A 264 21.29 20.20 -1.55
CA ALA A 264 21.98 21.46 -1.76
C ALA A 264 22.65 21.97 -0.47
N ALA A 265 22.00 21.79 0.69
CA ALA A 265 22.56 22.15 1.98
C ALA A 265 23.84 21.35 2.30
N VAL A 266 23.81 20.02 2.11
CA VAL A 266 24.98 19.14 2.31
C VAL A 266 26.11 19.50 1.35
N ALA A 267 25.80 19.65 0.05
CA ALA A 267 26.79 20.04 -0.95
C ALA A 267 27.43 21.41 -0.63
N GLY A 268 26.63 22.39 -0.21
CA GLY A 268 27.11 23.72 0.18
C GLY A 268 28.08 23.66 1.37
N ARG A 269 27.75 22.92 2.42
CA ARG A 269 28.66 22.71 3.57
C ARG A 269 29.96 22.03 3.18
N LEU A 270 29.89 20.99 2.33
CA LEU A 270 31.07 20.26 1.89
C LEU A 270 31.97 21.12 0.99
N PHE A 271 31.41 21.96 0.13
CA PHE A 271 32.18 22.96 -0.62
C PHE A 271 32.84 24.00 0.28
N ALA A 272 32.12 24.48 1.30
CA ALA A 272 32.67 25.40 2.30
C ALA A 272 33.86 24.78 3.04
N ARG A 273 33.72 23.54 3.52
CA ARG A 273 34.81 22.79 4.19
C ARG A 273 36.02 22.58 3.29
N ARG A 274 35.81 22.38 1.99
CA ARG A 274 36.89 22.27 0.99
C ARG A 274 37.54 23.63 0.64
N GLY A 275 36.96 24.75 1.07
CA GLY A 275 37.40 26.10 0.73
C GLY A 275 36.91 26.61 -0.63
N ASP A 276 36.06 25.84 -1.34
CA ASP A 276 35.52 26.23 -2.65
C ASP A 276 34.23 27.04 -2.50
N LEU A 277 34.37 28.24 -1.92
CA LEU A 277 33.27 29.11 -1.55
C LEU A 277 32.40 29.48 -2.76
N LYS A 278 33.03 29.73 -3.92
CA LYS A 278 32.32 30.13 -5.13
C LYS A 278 31.35 29.05 -5.61
N ARG A 279 31.78 27.78 -5.60
CA ARG A 279 30.89 26.66 -5.99
C ARG A 279 29.83 26.40 -4.94
N GLY A 280 30.18 26.49 -3.65
CA GLY A 280 29.22 26.38 -2.54
C GLY A 280 28.10 27.41 -2.63
N ALA A 281 28.45 28.69 -2.78
CA ALA A 281 27.49 29.79 -2.97
C ALA A 281 26.58 29.54 -4.18
N LYS A 282 27.14 29.15 -5.33
CA LYS A 282 26.37 28.89 -6.55
C LYS A 282 25.32 27.79 -6.36
N VAL A 283 25.67 26.70 -5.69
CA VAL A 283 24.74 25.59 -5.42
C VAL A 283 23.61 26.04 -4.50
N VAL A 284 23.94 26.74 -3.42
CA VAL A 284 22.96 27.21 -2.44
C VAL A 284 22.04 28.27 -3.05
N GLU A 285 22.57 29.24 -3.80
CA GLU A 285 21.76 30.26 -4.49
C GLU A 285 20.84 29.67 -5.57
N ALA A 286 21.27 28.61 -6.26
CA ALA A 286 20.41 27.92 -7.22
C ALA A 286 19.23 27.24 -6.53
N ALA A 287 19.48 26.51 -5.45
CA ALA A 287 18.43 25.89 -4.64
C ALA A 287 17.52 26.95 -3.98
N TRP A 288 18.10 28.05 -3.51
CA TRP A 288 17.37 29.15 -2.90
C TRP A 288 16.38 29.83 -3.85
N ARG A 289 16.72 29.98 -5.14
CA ARG A 289 15.77 30.50 -6.15
C ARG A 289 14.57 29.58 -6.35
N ALA A 290 14.74 28.27 -6.19
CA ALA A 290 13.68 27.30 -6.37
C ALA A 290 12.82 27.14 -5.11
N ASN A 291 13.46 27.02 -3.93
CA ASN A 291 12.78 26.80 -2.66
C ASN A 291 13.60 27.42 -1.51
N PRO A 292 13.37 28.70 -1.16
CA PRO A 292 14.01 29.34 -0.01
C PRO A 292 13.71 28.60 1.29
N HIS A 293 14.74 28.23 2.05
CA HIS A 293 14.60 27.34 3.22
C HIS A 293 15.64 27.67 4.31
N PRO A 294 15.31 27.60 5.62
CA PRO A 294 16.22 28.00 6.70
C PRO A 294 17.57 27.28 6.68
N ASP A 295 17.61 25.99 6.31
CA ASP A 295 18.87 25.25 6.18
C ASP A 295 19.80 25.81 5.09
N LEU A 296 19.26 26.28 3.97
CA LEU A 296 20.06 26.92 2.92
C LEU A 296 20.61 28.26 3.40
N ALA A 297 19.80 29.04 4.14
CA ALA A 297 20.24 30.30 4.73
C ALA A 297 21.41 30.07 5.69
N ARG A 298 21.29 29.10 6.62
CA ARG A 298 22.38 28.72 7.54
C ARG A 298 23.66 28.40 6.78
N VAL A 299 23.59 27.51 5.77
CA VAL A 299 24.76 27.12 4.98
C VAL A 299 25.37 28.30 4.21
N TYR A 300 24.56 29.21 3.67
CA TYR A 300 25.07 30.40 2.98
C TYR A 300 25.75 31.38 3.92
N LEU A 301 25.17 31.60 5.10
CA LEU A 301 25.70 32.51 6.12
C LEU A 301 26.96 31.98 6.80
N ASP A 302 27.14 30.66 6.84
CA ASP A 302 28.33 30.00 7.42
C ASP A 302 29.37 29.59 6.36
N LEU A 303 29.15 29.96 5.10
CA LEU A 303 29.97 29.50 3.97
C LEU A 303 31.46 29.82 4.12
N ARG A 304 31.79 31.02 4.61
CA ARG A 304 33.17 31.41 4.97
C ARG A 304 33.29 31.43 6.48
N THR A 305 34.16 30.57 7.00
CA THR A 305 34.53 30.52 8.42
C THR A 305 35.37 31.75 8.78
N GLY A 306 35.02 32.42 9.88
CA GLY A 306 35.76 33.60 10.37
C GLY A 306 35.13 34.96 10.03
N ASP A 307 33.97 34.97 9.36
CA ASP A 307 33.24 36.22 9.08
C ASP A 307 32.74 36.90 10.35
N SER A 308 32.86 38.23 10.40
CA SER A 308 32.24 39.02 11.45
C SER A 308 30.71 38.94 11.35
N SER A 309 30.01 39.25 12.44
CA SER A 309 28.53 39.29 12.40
C SER A 309 28.00 40.28 11.34
N ARG A 310 28.71 41.39 11.09
CA ARG A 310 28.35 42.36 10.05
C ARG A 310 28.55 41.80 8.63
N ASP A 311 29.61 41.02 8.40
CA ASP A 311 29.82 40.35 7.11
C ASP A 311 28.72 39.30 6.87
N ARG A 312 28.32 38.55 7.91
CA ARG A 312 27.18 37.63 7.82
C ARG A 312 25.88 38.37 7.49
N LEU A 313 25.63 39.53 8.08
CA LEU A 313 24.48 40.37 7.73
C LEU A 313 24.51 40.81 6.25
N ALA A 314 25.65 41.31 5.76
CA ALA A 314 25.78 41.70 4.36
C ALA A 314 25.55 40.52 3.38
N ARG A 315 25.94 39.30 3.79
CA ARG A 315 25.62 38.07 3.03
C ARG A 315 24.13 37.73 3.09
N ALA A 316 23.48 37.86 4.24
CA ALA A 316 22.04 37.65 4.36
C ALA A 316 21.26 38.58 3.43
N GLU A 317 21.66 39.85 3.37
CA GLU A 317 21.06 40.83 2.45
C GLU A 317 21.33 40.49 0.98
N THR A 318 22.51 39.95 0.68
CA THR A 318 22.84 39.46 -0.67
C THR A 318 21.96 38.28 -1.06
N LEU A 319 21.77 37.32 -0.17
CA LEU A 319 20.88 36.17 -0.38
C LEU A 319 19.43 36.61 -0.58
N ALA A 320 18.95 37.59 0.19
CA ALA A 320 17.59 38.11 0.09
C ALA A 320 17.27 38.74 -1.27
N ARG A 321 18.25 39.38 -1.90
CA ARG A 321 18.11 39.95 -3.26
C ARG A 321 17.90 38.87 -4.32
N VAL A 322 18.29 37.62 -4.06
CA VAL A 322 18.17 36.50 -5.01
C VAL A 322 16.74 35.95 -5.10
N SER A 323 15.92 36.07 -4.05
CA SER A 323 14.59 35.45 -3.95
C SER A 323 13.44 36.44 -3.70
N SER A 324 13.53 37.65 -4.26
CA SER A 324 12.46 38.65 -4.19
C SER A 324 11.90 38.90 -2.77
N TRP A 325 12.77 38.93 -1.75
CA TRP A 325 12.38 39.17 -0.35
C TRP A 325 11.37 38.17 0.25
N HIS A 326 11.50 36.89 -0.12
CA HIS A 326 10.79 35.78 0.54
C HIS A 326 10.87 35.84 2.07
N LEU A 327 9.86 35.30 2.78
CA LEU A 327 9.81 35.33 4.25
C LEU A 327 11.08 34.75 4.91
N GLU A 328 11.62 33.64 4.40
CA GLU A 328 12.89 33.06 4.87
C GLU A 328 14.09 33.99 4.71
N SER A 329 14.08 34.88 3.71
CA SER A 329 15.12 35.91 3.55
C SER A 329 15.07 36.92 4.68
N ARG A 330 13.85 37.31 5.09
CA ARG A 330 13.64 38.25 6.19
C ARG A 330 14.08 37.64 7.52
N PHE A 331 13.75 36.37 7.77
CA PHE A 331 14.26 35.65 8.94
C PHE A 331 15.78 35.54 8.95
N ALA A 332 16.40 35.23 7.80
CA ALA A 332 17.85 35.16 7.68
C ALA A 332 18.53 36.51 7.99
N ILE A 333 18.00 37.62 7.44
CA ILE A 333 18.51 38.96 7.72
C ILE A 333 18.28 39.34 9.18
N ALA A 334 17.09 39.12 9.73
CA ALA A 334 16.76 39.48 11.09
C ALA A 334 17.65 38.75 12.11
N ARG A 335 17.90 37.45 11.90
CA ARG A 335 18.85 36.67 12.71
C ARG A 335 20.27 37.21 12.59
N ALA A 336 20.75 37.49 11.38
CA ALA A 336 22.09 38.04 11.17
C ALA A 336 22.25 39.47 11.73
N ALA A 337 21.19 40.28 11.69
CA ALA A 337 21.17 41.63 12.26
C ALA A 337 21.18 41.60 13.79
N LEU A 338 20.45 40.66 14.41
CA LEU A 338 20.52 40.39 15.84
C LEU A 338 21.94 40.00 16.27
N ASP A 339 22.60 39.08 15.55
CA ASP A 339 23.99 38.68 15.82
C ASP A 339 24.99 39.85 15.66
N ALA A 340 24.67 40.81 14.77
CA ALA A 340 25.46 42.03 14.54
C ALA A 340 25.12 43.16 15.52
N ARG A 341 24.14 42.96 16.42
CA ARG A 341 23.57 43.98 17.32
C ARG A 341 22.98 45.19 16.58
N GLU A 342 22.55 45.01 15.34
CA GLU A 342 21.84 46.02 14.55
C GLU A 342 20.32 45.89 14.79
N PHE A 343 19.89 46.14 16.03
CA PHE A 343 18.53 45.83 16.48
C PHE A 343 17.43 46.57 15.70
N GLY A 344 17.66 47.84 15.33
CA GLY A 344 16.72 48.60 14.50
C GLY A 344 16.46 47.92 13.16
N ARG A 345 17.54 47.50 12.47
CA ARG A 345 17.45 46.78 11.21
C ARG A 345 16.71 45.44 11.35
N ALA A 346 16.96 44.71 12.44
CA ALA A 346 16.29 43.44 12.71
C ALA A 346 14.76 43.63 12.85
N ARG A 347 14.32 44.66 13.58
CA ARG A 347 12.90 45.01 13.71
C ARG A 347 12.28 45.44 12.38
N ASP A 348 12.95 46.30 11.62
CA ASP A 348 12.43 46.81 10.34
C ASP A 348 12.15 45.69 9.33
N VAL A 349 13.03 44.67 9.29
CA VAL A 349 12.90 43.55 8.36
C VAL A 349 11.80 42.59 8.78
N LEU A 350 11.57 42.43 10.09
CA LEU A 350 10.49 41.60 10.66
C LEU A 350 9.13 42.27 10.61
N ALA A 351 9.06 43.61 10.62
CA ALA A 351 7.79 44.34 10.70
C ALA A 351 6.73 43.88 9.67
N PRO A 352 7.07 43.63 8.39
CA PRO A 352 6.09 43.11 7.43
C PRO A 352 5.61 41.68 7.73
N LEU A 353 6.44 40.82 8.35
CA LEU A 353 6.03 39.47 8.74
C LEU A 353 5.03 39.50 9.89
N LEU A 354 5.23 40.43 10.83
CA LEU A 354 4.33 40.61 11.98
C LEU A 354 2.97 41.20 11.56
N ALA A 355 2.94 41.97 10.46
CA ALA A 355 1.73 42.59 9.94
C ALA A 355 0.86 41.65 9.08
N ASP A 356 1.49 40.77 8.28
CA ASP A 356 0.78 39.89 7.34
C ASP A 356 0.51 38.50 7.94
N GLN A 357 1.57 37.76 8.31
CA GLN A 357 1.49 36.37 8.76
C GLN A 357 2.43 36.13 9.94
N PRO A 358 2.04 36.57 11.15
CA PRO A 358 2.88 36.40 12.33
C PRO A 358 2.96 34.93 12.73
N THR A 359 4.15 34.34 12.62
CA THR A 359 4.43 32.99 13.11
C THR A 359 5.08 33.00 14.49
N VAL A 360 5.10 31.85 15.16
CA VAL A 360 5.84 31.65 16.42
C VAL A 360 7.28 32.18 16.30
N ARG A 361 8.00 31.80 15.24
CA ARG A 361 9.40 32.23 15.01
C ARG A 361 9.54 33.74 14.84
N ALA A 362 8.55 34.43 14.26
CA ALA A 362 8.60 35.90 14.12
C ALA A 362 8.50 36.60 15.47
N TYR A 363 7.58 36.15 16.34
CA TYR A 363 7.45 36.70 17.68
C TYR A 363 8.61 36.31 18.60
N ASP A 364 9.08 35.07 18.54
CA ASP A 364 10.24 34.64 19.30
C ASP A 364 11.47 35.47 18.92
N LEU A 365 11.70 35.73 17.63
CA LEU A 365 12.82 36.55 17.20
C LEU A 365 12.69 38.02 17.66
N MET A 366 11.47 38.57 17.70
CA MET A 366 11.23 39.89 18.31
C MET A 366 11.50 39.89 19.82
N ALA A 367 11.11 38.84 20.53
CA ALA A 367 11.43 38.69 21.95
C ALA A 367 12.95 38.65 22.16
N GLU A 368 13.67 37.84 21.38
CA GLU A 368 15.13 37.76 21.43
C GLU A 368 15.81 39.11 21.16
N ILE A 369 15.30 39.90 20.22
CA ILE A 369 15.79 41.27 19.96
C ILE A 369 15.60 42.17 21.19
N GLU A 370 14.41 42.14 21.80
CA GLU A 370 14.12 42.95 23.00
C GLU A 370 14.96 42.52 24.21
N GLU A 371 15.21 41.22 24.39
CA GLU A 371 16.08 40.70 25.44
C GLU A 371 17.54 41.07 25.23
N ALA A 372 18.03 41.01 23.98
CA ALA A 372 19.40 41.34 23.66
C ALA A 372 19.73 42.84 23.82
N GLU A 373 18.75 43.72 23.60
CA GLU A 373 18.91 45.18 23.74
C GLU A 373 18.63 45.68 25.16
N HIS A 374 17.56 45.20 25.82
CA HIS A 374 17.08 45.74 27.10
C HIS A 374 17.27 44.79 28.29
N GLY A 375 17.80 43.58 28.05
CA GLY A 375 18.01 42.56 29.06
C GLY A 375 16.84 41.60 29.24
N ALA A 376 17.11 40.45 29.88
CA ALA A 376 16.18 39.33 30.02
C ALA A 376 14.90 39.65 30.83
N GLN A 377 14.89 40.71 31.64
CA GLN A 377 13.72 41.13 32.42
C GLN A 377 12.78 42.07 31.67
N SER A 378 13.07 42.39 30.40
CA SER A 378 12.28 43.28 29.56
C SER A 378 10.80 42.86 29.54
N GLY A 379 9.90 43.80 29.89
CA GLY A 379 8.46 43.58 29.84
C GLY A 379 7.96 43.32 28.41
N LYS A 380 8.58 43.97 27.42
CA LYS A 380 8.26 43.80 26.00
C LYS A 380 8.64 42.43 25.47
N ALA A 381 9.79 41.88 25.91
CA ALA A 381 10.18 40.52 25.55
C ALA A 381 9.14 39.48 26.01
N ARG A 382 8.66 39.60 27.25
CA ARG A 382 7.59 38.75 27.80
C ARG A 382 6.27 38.91 27.05
N GLU A 383 5.94 40.13 26.63
CA GLU A 383 4.76 40.38 25.79
C GLU A 383 4.85 39.65 24.44
N TRP A 384 6.01 39.71 23.78
CA TRP A 384 6.24 38.99 22.52
C TRP A 384 6.18 37.48 22.70
N GLN A 385 6.76 36.93 23.76
CA GLN A 385 6.66 35.49 24.10
C GLN A 385 5.20 35.06 24.34
N ALA A 386 4.41 35.90 25.03
CA ALA A 386 2.98 35.63 25.23
C ALA A 386 2.19 35.61 23.91
N ARG A 387 2.59 36.44 22.93
CA ARG A 387 2.04 36.41 21.57
C ARG A 387 2.48 35.17 20.79
N ALA A 388 3.75 34.78 20.89
CA ALA A 388 4.29 33.56 20.28
C ALA A 388 3.49 32.31 20.69
N ALA A 389 3.14 32.19 21.97
CA ALA A 389 2.36 31.06 22.49
C ALA A 389 0.99 30.87 21.80
N ARG A 390 0.43 31.93 21.19
CA ARG A 390 -0.88 31.90 20.51
C ARG A 390 -0.76 31.87 18.98
N ALA A 391 0.43 32.06 18.43
CA ALA A 391 0.66 32.18 17.00
C ALA A 391 0.63 30.82 16.27
N PRO A 392 0.36 30.81 14.95
CA PRO A 392 0.58 29.65 14.10
C PRO A 392 2.05 29.20 14.09
N ARG A 393 2.27 27.89 14.04
CA ARG A 393 3.62 27.31 13.94
C ARG A 393 4.22 27.56 12.56
N ASP A 394 5.55 27.73 12.53
CA ASP A 394 6.31 27.76 11.28
C ASP A 394 6.32 26.38 10.59
N PRO A 395 6.57 26.35 9.28
CA PRO A 395 6.86 25.11 8.57
C PRO A 395 8.01 24.32 9.22
N ALA A 396 7.86 23.01 9.24
CA ALA A 396 8.86 22.06 9.75
C ALA A 396 8.85 20.79 8.89
N TRP A 397 9.85 19.93 9.06
CA TRP A 397 9.87 18.62 8.39
C TRP A 397 8.87 17.68 9.06
N CYS A 398 7.81 17.33 8.34
CA CYS A 398 6.73 16.48 8.82
C CYS A 398 6.71 15.14 8.10
N ALA A 399 6.62 14.02 8.84
CA ALA A 399 6.45 12.67 8.29
C ALA A 399 5.71 11.78 9.29
N ASP A 400 4.64 11.11 8.85
CA ASP A 400 3.93 10.06 9.62
C ASP A 400 3.62 10.44 11.08
N GLY A 401 3.21 11.69 11.30
CA GLY A 401 2.88 12.23 12.64
C GLY A 401 4.09 12.80 13.41
N LEU A 402 5.31 12.63 12.92
CA LEU A 402 6.51 13.25 13.45
C LEU A 402 6.72 14.64 12.87
N VAL A 403 7.16 15.56 13.74
CA VAL A 403 7.55 16.92 13.39
C VAL A 403 8.98 17.12 13.86
N THR A 404 9.87 17.54 12.96
CA THR A 404 11.30 17.68 13.22
C THR A 404 11.87 18.95 12.56
N ASP A 405 12.89 19.53 13.16
CA ASP A 405 13.60 20.68 12.59
C ASP A 405 14.65 20.28 11.55
N ARG A 406 15.04 19.00 11.54
CA ARG A 406 16.06 18.45 10.66
C ARG A 406 15.45 17.42 9.73
N TRP A 407 15.77 17.53 8.45
CA TRP A 407 15.36 16.53 7.48
C TRP A 407 16.01 15.18 7.79
N ALA A 408 15.23 14.12 7.62
CA ALA A 408 15.73 12.75 7.58
C ALA A 408 15.30 12.08 6.26
N PRO A 409 16.15 11.21 5.68
CA PRO A 409 15.83 10.54 4.42
C PRO A 409 14.70 9.53 4.56
N ILE A 410 14.49 8.99 5.77
CA ILE A 410 13.57 7.90 6.06
C ILE A 410 12.75 8.26 7.29
N SER A 411 11.45 7.93 7.26
CA SER A 411 10.61 7.99 8.46
C SER A 411 10.95 6.86 9.43
N PRO A 412 11.28 7.14 10.70
CA PRO A 412 11.54 6.09 11.68
C PRO A 412 10.27 5.32 12.10
N VAL A 413 9.08 5.80 11.73
CA VAL A 413 7.79 5.14 12.04
C VAL A 413 7.40 4.17 10.94
N SER A 414 7.45 4.63 9.68
CA SER A 414 6.98 3.82 8.54
C SER A 414 8.11 3.14 7.75
N GLY A 415 9.37 3.53 7.99
CA GLY A 415 10.52 3.10 7.18
C GLY A 415 10.49 3.60 5.73
N ARG A 416 9.54 4.48 5.37
CA ARG A 416 9.38 5.01 4.01
C ARG A 416 10.47 6.03 3.70
N LEU A 417 11.12 5.86 2.54
CA LEU A 417 12.06 6.81 1.94
C LEU A 417 11.34 8.08 1.46
N ASP A 418 11.98 9.24 1.58
CA ASP A 418 11.46 10.55 1.14
C ASP A 418 10.10 10.91 1.75
N ALA A 419 9.88 10.48 3.00
CA ALA A 419 8.62 10.70 3.71
C ALA A 419 8.50 12.11 4.31
N PHE A 420 9.62 12.78 4.60
CA PHE A 420 9.64 14.10 5.22
C PHE A 420 9.35 15.20 4.21
N VAL A 421 8.27 15.94 4.45
CA VAL A 421 7.82 17.08 3.65
C VAL A 421 7.90 18.35 4.49
N TRP A 422 8.41 19.43 3.90
CA TRP A 422 8.47 20.75 4.53
C TRP A 422 7.10 21.43 4.45
N GLN A 423 6.40 21.52 5.57
CA GLN A 423 5.06 22.08 5.63
C GLN A 423 4.72 22.57 7.04
N THR A 424 3.72 23.44 7.17
CA THR A 424 3.17 23.81 8.48
C THR A 424 2.56 22.57 9.12
N PRO A 425 3.02 22.16 10.32
CA PRO A 425 2.45 21.01 11.00
C PRO A 425 0.94 21.17 11.18
N PRO A 426 0.13 20.14 10.88
CA PRO A 426 -1.28 20.18 11.25
C PRO A 426 -1.37 20.34 12.77
N ASP A 427 -2.23 21.24 13.24
CA ASP A 427 -2.47 21.47 14.67
C ASP A 427 -3.05 20.19 15.31
N LEU A 428 -2.18 19.24 15.67
CA LEU A 428 -2.53 17.92 16.23
C LEU A 428 -2.98 17.99 17.70
N LEU A 429 -3.04 19.20 18.25
CA LEU A 429 -3.81 19.49 19.45
C LEU A 429 -4.92 20.42 19.02
N GLY A 430 -6.16 19.96 19.13
CA GLY A 430 -7.30 20.84 19.09
C GLY A 430 -7.07 21.99 20.05
N ARG A 431 -6.72 23.17 19.52
CA ARG A 431 -7.28 24.39 20.10
C ARG A 431 -8.77 24.15 19.98
N ALA A 432 -9.40 23.85 21.12
CA ALA A 432 -10.84 23.89 21.25
C ALA A 432 -11.28 25.12 20.47
N HIS A 433 -12.12 24.91 19.45
CA HIS A 433 -12.77 25.99 18.74
C HIS A 433 -13.50 26.83 19.80
N GLY A 434 -12.84 27.85 20.31
CA GLY A 434 -13.49 29.03 20.83
C GLY A 434 -13.96 29.79 19.60
N THR A 435 -15.08 29.36 19.04
CA THR A 435 -15.86 30.16 18.11
C THR A 435 -16.13 31.51 18.77
N ALA A 436 -15.57 32.55 18.14
CA ALA A 436 -15.97 33.95 18.14
C ALA A 436 -16.89 34.45 19.26
N HIS A 437 -16.42 35.48 19.98
CA HIS A 437 -17.09 36.77 19.90
C HIS A 437 -16.11 37.92 20.10
N GLU A 438 -16.11 38.84 19.15
CA GLU A 438 -15.71 40.24 19.35
C GLU A 438 -16.48 40.80 20.55
N GLY A 439 -15.77 41.44 21.47
CA GLY A 439 -16.33 42.05 22.66
C GLY A 439 -15.31 43.00 23.28
N GLU A 440 -15.58 44.28 23.10
CA GLU A 440 -14.90 45.48 23.59
C GLU A 440 -14.49 45.42 25.08
N PRO A 441 -13.41 46.11 25.51
CA PRO A 441 -12.90 45.98 26.88
C PRO A 441 -13.70 46.83 27.86
N ALA A 442 -14.42 46.20 28.78
CA ALA A 442 -15.02 46.86 29.95
C ALA A 442 -14.15 46.66 31.20
N ALA A 443 -14.05 47.73 31.98
CA ALA A 443 -13.15 47.95 33.09
C ALA A 443 -13.57 47.29 34.43
N ALA A 444 -12.55 46.98 35.24
CA ALA A 444 -12.43 46.92 36.71
C ALA A 444 -13.45 46.14 37.60
N PRO A 445 -13.00 45.53 38.73
CA PRO A 445 -13.81 44.65 39.57
C PRO A 445 -14.47 45.36 40.76
N GLY A 446 -15.66 44.90 41.16
CA GLY A 446 -16.37 45.39 42.35
C GLY A 446 -17.20 44.32 43.07
N ALA A 447 -16.74 43.96 44.27
CA ALA A 447 -17.46 43.59 45.50
C ALA A 447 -18.58 42.51 45.52
N LEU A 448 -18.24 41.40 46.19
CA LEU A 448 -18.94 40.65 47.26
C LEU A 448 -20.43 40.95 47.55
N ASN A 449 -21.29 39.91 47.45
CA ASN A 449 -21.97 39.27 48.59
C ASN A 449 -23.07 38.27 48.15
N GLY A 450 -23.26 37.19 48.92
CA GLY A 450 -24.59 36.60 49.14
C GLY A 450 -24.81 35.12 48.76
N ALA A 451 -24.56 34.24 49.73
CA ALA A 451 -25.33 33.04 50.14
C ALA A 451 -26.05 32.10 49.12
N ALA A 452 -25.77 30.81 49.31
CA ALA A 452 -26.37 29.59 48.75
C ALA A 452 -27.90 29.47 48.97
N PRO A 453 -28.66 28.53 48.32
CA PRO A 453 -28.47 27.09 48.51
C PRO A 453 -28.62 26.19 47.27
N ALA A 454 -28.12 24.95 47.40
CA ALA A 454 -28.21 23.86 46.44
C ALA A 454 -29.63 23.28 46.27
N PRO A 455 -29.89 22.59 45.14
CA PRO A 455 -30.64 21.34 45.20
C PRO A 455 -30.00 20.19 44.41
N LYS A 456 -29.85 19.08 45.13
CA LYS A 456 -30.12 17.65 44.82
C LYS A 456 -29.71 17.03 43.47
N ALA A 457 -28.97 15.95 43.65
CA ALA A 457 -28.63 14.90 42.69
C ALA A 457 -29.85 14.17 42.11
N GLY A 458 -29.71 13.73 40.86
CA GLY A 458 -30.51 12.70 40.21
C GLY A 458 -30.29 12.67 38.71
N GLY A 459 -29.66 11.62 38.18
CA GLY A 459 -29.60 11.39 36.73
C GLY A 459 -28.31 10.75 36.23
N VAL A 460 -28.18 9.44 36.43
CA VAL A 460 -27.22 8.56 35.73
C VAL A 460 -27.52 8.58 34.24
N THR A 461 -26.56 8.90 33.36
CA THR A 461 -26.53 8.46 31.94
C THR A 461 -25.12 8.65 31.35
N THR A 462 -24.52 7.51 30.99
CA THR A 462 -23.55 7.23 29.90
C THR A 462 -22.16 7.86 29.90
N ILE A 463 -21.19 7.05 30.36
CA ILE A 463 -19.77 7.16 30.01
C ILE A 463 -19.64 6.78 28.53
N ASN A 464 -19.37 7.77 27.68
CA ASN A 464 -18.95 7.53 26.30
C ASN A 464 -17.47 7.12 26.35
N THR A 465 -17.21 5.81 26.36
CA THR A 465 -15.88 5.24 26.13
C THR A 465 -15.42 5.55 24.72
N LEU A 466 -14.25 6.17 24.62
CA LEU A 466 -13.49 6.41 23.40
C LEU A 466 -13.33 5.10 22.60
N PRO A 467 -13.51 5.09 21.27
CA PRO A 467 -13.17 3.93 20.47
C PRO A 467 -11.64 3.81 20.38
N SER A 468 -11.11 2.76 21.00
CA SER A 468 -9.76 2.26 20.75
C SER A 468 -9.60 1.94 19.26
N GLY A 469 -8.50 2.44 18.67
CA GLY A 469 -8.19 2.26 17.26
C GLY A 469 -8.10 0.79 16.88
N THR A 470 -9.06 0.33 16.08
CA THR A 470 -8.96 -0.92 15.33
C THR A 470 -8.09 -0.68 14.11
N VAL A 471 -6.90 -1.27 14.11
CA VAL A 471 -6.10 -1.48 12.90
C VAL A 471 -6.90 -2.40 11.98
N SER A 472 -7.41 -1.82 10.90
CA SER A 472 -8.12 -2.55 9.84
C SER A 472 -7.12 -3.45 9.10
N PRO A 473 -7.34 -4.77 8.97
CA PRO A 473 -6.49 -5.60 8.11
C PRO A 473 -6.74 -5.24 6.65
N ALA A 474 -5.66 -4.89 5.94
CA ALA A 474 -5.68 -4.57 4.52
C ALA A 474 -6.21 -5.77 3.70
N VAL A 475 -7.43 -5.64 3.19
CA VAL A 475 -8.02 -6.54 2.19
C VAL A 475 -7.33 -6.29 0.85
N VAL A 476 -6.79 -7.34 0.24
CA VAL A 476 -6.21 -7.30 -1.11
C VAL A 476 -7.35 -7.29 -2.14
N PRO A 477 -7.46 -6.30 -3.04
CA PRO A 477 -8.41 -6.38 -4.15
C PRO A 477 -7.87 -7.31 -5.25
N VAL A 478 -8.69 -8.27 -5.68
CA VAL A 478 -8.43 -9.13 -6.83
C VAL A 478 -9.03 -8.47 -8.08
N PRO A 479 -8.28 -8.26 -9.18
CA PRO A 479 -8.84 -7.80 -10.43
C PRO A 479 -9.59 -8.94 -11.13
N VAL A 480 -10.92 -8.84 -11.23
CA VAL A 480 -11.75 -9.78 -11.98
C VAL A 480 -11.80 -9.34 -13.45
N LYS A 481 -11.07 -10.04 -14.32
CA LYS A 481 -11.41 -10.12 -15.75
C LYS A 481 -11.88 -11.55 -16.02
N VAL A 482 -13.18 -11.70 -16.21
CA VAL A 482 -13.80 -12.95 -16.67
C VAL A 482 -13.57 -13.07 -18.18
N PRO A 483 -13.06 -14.20 -18.72
CA PRO A 483 -13.09 -14.44 -20.15
C PRO A 483 -14.51 -14.83 -20.57
N GLU A 484 -15.05 -14.08 -21.53
CA GLU A 484 -16.33 -14.35 -22.18
C GLU A 484 -16.25 -15.66 -22.98
N VAL A 485 -17.06 -16.64 -22.60
CA VAL A 485 -17.18 -17.92 -23.32
C VAL A 485 -18.12 -17.69 -24.51
N VAL A 486 -17.54 -17.55 -25.70
CA VAL A 486 -18.27 -17.61 -26.97
C VAL A 486 -18.71 -19.07 -27.19
N GLY A 487 -20.03 -19.32 -27.14
CA GLY A 487 -20.62 -20.60 -27.50
C GLY A 487 -20.65 -20.83 -29.01
N PRO A 488 -20.69 -22.09 -29.49
CA PRO A 488 -20.71 -22.38 -30.92
C PRO A 488 -22.11 -22.15 -31.49
N GLY A 489 -22.25 -21.15 -32.35
CA GLY A 489 -23.41 -20.93 -33.22
C GLY A 489 -23.33 -21.83 -34.46
N ARG A 490 -24.50 -22.38 -34.83
CA ARG A 490 -24.77 -23.16 -36.03
C ARG A 490 -24.53 -22.38 -37.32
#